data_AF-A0A7V9M2Q0-F1
#
_entry.id   AF-A0A7V9M2Q0-F1
#
_cell.length_a   1.000
_cell.length_b   1.000
_cell.length_c   1.000
_cell.angle_alpha   90.00
_cell.angle_beta   90.00
_cell.angle_gamma   90.00
#
_symmetry.space_group_name_H-M   'P 1'
#
loop_
_entity.id
_entity.type
_entity.pdbx_description
1 polymer ?
#
loop_
_entity_poly.entity_id
_entity_poly.type
_entity_poly.pdbx_seq_one_letter_code
_entity_poly.pdbx_strand_id
1 'polypeptide(L)'
;AKWSGFKKFGEKVVEHRRRKYGVTKFGWNRFVNGFLDLASIIFVGKFRKNPMHFFGLWGTFSFLFGLIVFIYLAIIKFFFYQTGMTQRPLFFFAILAMIIGSQLFLAGFLGELISRNSSERNIYLIEEKLGLEEELEYSRE
;
A
#
# COMPACT_ATOMS: atom_id res chain seq x y z
N ALA A 1 17.93 -0.23 -6.83
CA ALA A 1 18.60 -0.09 -8.14
C ALA A 1 17.66 0.53 -9.17
N LYS A 2 16.76 -0.23 -9.82
CA LYS A 2 15.86 0.32 -10.86
C LYS A 2 14.95 1.46 -10.35
N TRP A 3 14.32 1.28 -9.19
CA TRP A 3 13.49 2.32 -8.55
C TRP A 3 14.28 3.50 -7.99
N SER A 4 15.61 3.36 -7.86
CA SER A 4 16.52 4.41 -7.42
C SER A 4 17.13 5.16 -8.62
N GLY A 5 16.69 4.89 -9.85
CA GLY A 5 17.14 5.60 -11.06
C GLY A 5 18.36 5.01 -11.77
N PHE A 6 18.94 3.89 -11.29
CA PHE A 6 20.10 3.29 -11.95
C PHE A 6 19.71 2.65 -13.29
N LYS A 7 20.22 3.22 -14.39
CA LYS A 7 19.95 2.79 -15.78
C LYS A 7 20.74 1.55 -16.19
N LYS A 8 21.93 1.33 -15.62
CA LYS A 8 22.81 0.18 -15.92
C LYS A 8 22.94 -0.71 -14.68
N PHE A 9 22.36 -1.90 -14.75
CA PHE A 9 22.57 -2.97 -13.77
C PHE A 9 22.67 -4.30 -14.53
N GLY A 10 23.58 -5.17 -14.11
CA GLY A 10 23.78 -6.50 -14.71
C GLY A 10 23.70 -7.57 -13.64
N GLU A 11 23.30 -8.77 -14.06
CA GLU A 11 23.36 -9.96 -13.21
C GLU A 11 24.66 -10.72 -13.51
N LYS A 12 25.39 -11.10 -12.46
CA LYS A 12 26.56 -11.95 -12.60
C LYS A 12 26.12 -13.40 -12.54
N VAL A 13 26.20 -14.09 -13.68
CA VAL A 13 25.94 -15.54 -13.74
C VAL A 13 26.94 -16.24 -12.85
N VAL A 14 26.44 -16.95 -11.85
CA VAL A 14 27.24 -17.75 -10.91
C VAL A 14 26.87 -19.22 -11.05
N GLU A 15 27.87 -20.09 -11.07
CA GLU A 15 27.67 -21.52 -11.16
C GLU A 15 27.14 -22.05 -9.81
N HIS A 16 25.87 -22.47 -9.78
CA HIS A 16 25.24 -22.99 -8.57
C HIS A 16 25.60 -24.47 -8.34
N ARG A 17 26.44 -24.73 -7.34
CA ARG A 17 26.72 -26.09 -6.87
C ARG A 17 25.76 -26.49 -5.76
N ARG A 18 25.36 -27.76 -5.76
CA ARG A 18 24.49 -28.32 -4.70
C ARG A 18 25.17 -28.18 -3.33
N ARG A 19 24.39 -27.73 -2.35
CA ARG A 19 24.79 -27.60 -0.94
C ARG A 19 25.23 -28.96 -0.39
N LYS A 20 26.46 -29.02 0.17
CA LYS A 20 27.01 -30.24 0.79
C LYS A 20 26.74 -30.34 2.31
N TYR A 21 26.56 -29.21 3.00
CA TYR A 21 26.42 -29.16 4.46
C TYR A 21 25.33 -28.18 4.94
N GLY A 22 24.71 -28.51 6.08
CA GLY A 22 23.71 -27.69 6.76
C GLY A 22 22.29 -27.81 6.19
N VAL A 23 21.30 -27.36 6.97
CA VAL A 23 19.89 -27.37 6.59
C VAL A 23 19.48 -26.07 5.90
N THR A 24 18.47 -26.15 5.03
CA THR A 24 17.92 -24.97 4.37
C THR A 24 17.22 -24.06 5.38
N LYS A 25 17.47 -22.75 5.28
CA LYS A 25 16.72 -21.72 6.03
C LYS A 25 15.39 -21.38 5.34
N PHE A 26 15.13 -21.94 4.15
CA PHE A 26 13.88 -21.79 3.41
C PHE A 26 12.90 -22.88 3.85
N GLY A 27 12.18 -22.61 4.93
CA GLY A 27 10.99 -23.37 5.33
C GLY A 27 9.71 -22.61 4.98
N TRP A 28 8.55 -23.16 5.37
CA TRP A 28 7.23 -22.56 5.16
C TRP A 28 7.12 -21.10 5.63
N ASN A 29 7.74 -20.76 6.76
CA ASN A 29 7.80 -19.38 7.26
C ASN A 29 8.46 -18.42 6.25
N ARG A 30 9.46 -18.86 5.48
CA ARG A 30 10.14 -18.01 4.50
C ARG A 30 9.27 -17.77 3.25
N PHE A 31 8.39 -18.70 2.92
CA PHE A 31 7.45 -18.54 1.80
C PHE A 31 6.39 -17.48 2.10
N VAL A 32 5.73 -17.57 3.26
CA VAL A 32 4.71 -16.58 3.69
C VAL A 32 5.35 -15.20 3.89
N ASN A 33 6.44 -15.12 4.66
CA ASN A 33 7.09 -13.84 4.92
C ASN A 33 7.72 -13.25 3.66
N GLY A 34 8.24 -14.09 2.75
CA GLY A 34 8.79 -13.61 1.47
C GLY A 34 7.71 -12.99 0.56
N PHE A 35 6.52 -13.58 0.53
CA PHE A 35 5.37 -13.00 -0.18
C PHE A 35 4.94 -11.67 0.45
N LEU A 36 4.78 -11.63 1.77
CA LEU A 36 4.39 -10.42 2.49
C LEU A 36 5.45 -9.31 2.37
N ASP A 37 6.72 -9.66 2.38
CA ASP A 37 7.84 -8.74 2.19
C ASP A 37 7.83 -8.15 0.77
N LEU A 38 7.63 -8.99 -0.25
CA LEU A 38 7.50 -8.51 -1.63
C LEU A 38 6.28 -7.59 -1.79
N ALA A 39 5.13 -7.96 -1.23
CA ALA A 39 3.93 -7.12 -1.24
C ALA A 39 4.19 -5.77 -0.56
N SER A 40 4.92 -5.78 0.57
CA SER A 40 5.29 -4.57 1.32
C SER A 40 6.24 -3.68 0.53
N ILE A 41 7.28 -4.25 -0.08
CA ILE A 41 8.24 -3.51 -0.91
C ILE A 41 7.50 -2.89 -2.12
N ILE A 42 6.62 -3.66 -2.78
CA ILE A 42 5.84 -3.16 -3.91
C ILE A 42 4.94 -2.00 -3.48
N PHE A 43 4.22 -2.19 -2.38
CA PHE A 43 3.29 -1.21 -1.82
C PHE A 43 4.03 0.09 -1.45
N VAL A 44 5.10 -0.02 -0.67
CA VAL A 44 5.87 1.14 -0.22
C VAL A 44 6.53 1.83 -1.41
N GLY A 45 7.13 1.12 -2.35
CA GLY A 45 7.79 1.81 -3.47
C GLY A 45 6.84 2.52 -4.43
N LYS A 46 5.61 2.00 -4.62
CA LYS A 46 4.64 2.61 -5.52
C LYS A 46 3.75 3.66 -4.84
N PHE A 47 3.32 3.42 -3.60
CA PHE A 47 2.29 4.19 -2.92
C PHE A 47 2.79 5.00 -1.71
N ARG A 48 4.08 4.96 -1.33
CA ARG A 48 4.61 5.74 -0.18
C ARG A 48 4.29 7.22 -0.24
N LYS A 49 4.36 7.85 -1.42
CA LYS A 49 4.12 9.30 -1.57
C LYS A 49 2.64 9.69 -1.71
N ASN A 50 1.77 8.73 -2.03
CA ASN A 50 0.34 8.93 -2.31
C ASN A 50 -0.51 7.73 -1.80
N PRO A 51 -0.46 7.39 -0.50
CA PRO A 51 -1.14 6.22 0.05
C PRO A 51 -2.67 6.29 -0.07
N MET A 52 -3.24 7.50 -0.16
CA MET A 52 -4.68 7.69 -0.36
C MET A 52 -5.19 7.06 -1.67
N HIS A 53 -4.38 7.01 -2.72
CA HIS A 53 -4.82 6.43 -4.00
C HIS A 53 -5.08 4.93 -3.91
N PHE A 54 -4.34 4.20 -3.08
CA PHE A 54 -4.54 2.77 -2.93
C PHE A 54 -5.69 2.50 -1.96
N PHE A 55 -5.54 2.95 -0.72
CA PHE A 55 -6.48 2.64 0.34
C PHE A 55 -7.80 3.40 0.22
N GLY A 56 -7.78 4.65 -0.23
CA GLY A 56 -8.98 5.45 -0.46
C GLY A 56 -9.84 4.88 -1.59
N LEU A 57 -9.24 4.46 -2.72
CA LEU A 57 -9.99 3.88 -3.83
C LEU A 57 -10.69 2.57 -3.41
N TRP A 58 -9.94 1.63 -2.83
CA TRP A 58 -10.50 0.34 -2.40
C TRP A 58 -11.45 0.50 -1.21
N GLY A 59 -11.14 1.41 -0.28
CA GLY A 59 -11.99 1.73 0.87
C GLY A 59 -13.33 2.30 0.46
N THR A 60 -13.33 3.34 -0.39
CA THR A 60 -14.56 3.94 -0.93
C THR A 60 -15.36 2.94 -1.76
N PHE A 61 -14.71 2.14 -2.62
CA PHE A 61 -15.40 1.11 -3.39
C PHE A 61 -16.10 0.07 -2.49
N SER A 62 -15.38 -0.47 -1.50
CA SER A 62 -15.94 -1.42 -0.53
C SER A 62 -17.09 -0.82 0.28
N PHE A 63 -16.92 0.44 0.72
CA PHE A 63 -17.95 1.15 1.48
C PHE A 63 -19.22 1.36 0.65
N LEU A 64 -19.08 1.84 -0.60
CA LEU A 64 -20.21 2.07 -1.49
C LEU A 64 -20.92 0.76 -1.85
N PHE A 65 -20.17 -0.32 -2.08
CA PHE A 65 -20.75 -1.63 -2.30
C PHE A 65 -21.57 -2.10 -1.09
N GLY A 66 -21.00 -2.02 0.11
CA GLY A 66 -21.73 -2.34 1.35
C GLY A 66 -22.96 -1.46 1.57
N LEU A 67 -22.85 -0.15 1.25
CA LEU A 67 -23.94 0.81 1.36
C LEU A 67 -25.09 0.49 0.40
N ILE A 68 -24.79 0.13 -0.85
CA ILE A 68 -25.81 -0.27 -1.84
C ILE A 68 -26.56 -1.51 -1.35
N VAL A 69 -25.84 -2.53 -0.88
CA VAL A 69 -26.45 -3.76 -0.35
C VAL A 69 -27.29 -3.45 0.90
N PHE A 70 -26.81 -2.57 1.76
CA PHE A 70 -27.54 -2.14 2.95
C PHE A 70 -28.84 -1.41 2.60
N ILE A 71 -28.79 -0.45 1.66
CA ILE A 71 -29.97 0.28 1.16
C ILE A 71 -30.97 -0.69 0.52
N TYR A 72 -30.50 -1.62 -0.30
CA TYR A 72 -31.34 -2.65 -0.89
C TYR A 72 -32.10 -3.47 0.17
N LEU A 73 -31.40 -3.94 1.21
CA LEU A 73 -32.02 -4.67 2.31
C LEU A 73 -32.96 -3.79 3.15
N ALA A 74 -32.64 -2.50 3.33
CA ALA A 74 -33.49 -1.56 4.03
C ALA A 74 -34.81 -1.34 3.28
N ILE A 75 -34.76 -1.13 1.96
CA ILE A 75 -35.95 -0.99 1.11
C ILE A 75 -36.84 -2.22 1.23
N ILE A 76 -36.26 -3.43 1.14
CA ILE A 76 -37.03 -4.67 1.28
C ILE A 76 -37.74 -4.75 2.64
N LYS A 77 -37.05 -4.38 3.71
CA LYS A 77 -37.62 -4.40 5.06
C LYS A 77 -38.77 -3.40 5.21
N PHE A 78 -38.61 -2.17 4.73
CA PHE A 78 -39.58 -1.10 4.95
C PHE A 78 -40.77 -1.16 3.98
N PHE A 79 -40.57 -1.56 2.72
CA PHE A 79 -41.63 -1.55 1.70
C PHE A 79 -42.32 -2.90 1.52
N PHE A 80 -41.63 -4.02 1.79
CA PHE A 80 -42.18 -5.37 1.57
C PHE A 80 -42.47 -6.11 2.89
N TYR A 81 -42.38 -5.42 4.04
CA TYR A 81 -42.65 -5.96 5.39
C TYR A 81 -41.94 -7.29 5.70
N GLN A 82 -40.82 -7.60 5.04
CA GLN A 82 -40.08 -8.83 5.28
C GLN A 82 -39.42 -8.78 6.66
N THR A 83 -39.74 -9.76 7.49
CA THR A 83 -39.15 -9.96 8.82
C THR A 83 -37.81 -10.71 8.71
N GLY A 84 -36.96 -10.59 9.72
CA GLY A 84 -35.69 -11.35 9.77
C GLY A 84 -34.51 -10.77 9.00
N MET A 85 -34.38 -9.44 8.88
CA MET A 85 -33.21 -8.80 8.24
C MET A 85 -31.87 -9.24 8.86
N THR A 86 -31.82 -9.35 10.18
CA THR A 86 -30.65 -9.81 10.95
C THR A 86 -30.38 -11.31 10.84
N GLN A 87 -31.29 -12.09 10.26
CA GLN A 87 -31.09 -13.53 10.02
C GLN A 87 -30.40 -13.78 8.67
N ARG A 88 -30.29 -12.75 7.80
CA ARG A 88 -29.66 -12.87 6.49
C ARG A 88 -28.15 -12.64 6.61
N PRO A 89 -27.31 -13.61 6.23
CA PRO A 89 -25.85 -13.41 6.21
C PRO A 89 -25.43 -12.16 5.42
N LEU A 90 -26.17 -11.83 4.36
CA LEU A 90 -25.94 -10.65 3.52
C LEU A 90 -25.95 -9.32 4.31
N PHE A 91 -26.75 -9.23 5.38
CA PHE A 91 -26.80 -8.04 6.23
C PHE A 91 -25.47 -7.81 6.96
N PHE A 92 -24.90 -8.87 7.51
CA PHE A 92 -23.59 -8.80 8.18
C PHE A 92 -22.47 -8.52 7.18
N PHE A 93 -22.53 -9.10 5.97
CA PHE A 93 -21.57 -8.77 4.91
C PHE A 93 -21.64 -7.30 4.49
N ALA A 94 -22.84 -6.71 4.40
CA ALA A 94 -23.00 -5.29 4.09
C ALA A 94 -22.36 -4.39 5.16
N ILE A 95 -22.66 -4.66 6.43
CA ILE A 95 -22.07 -3.93 7.57
C ILE A 95 -20.54 -4.12 7.61
N LEU A 96 -20.07 -5.36 7.45
CA LEU A 96 -18.64 -5.67 7.44
C LEU A 96 -17.91 -4.93 6.30
N ALA A 97 -18.48 -4.92 5.09
CA ALA A 97 -17.92 -4.21 3.95
C ALA A 97 -17.87 -2.68 4.18
N MET A 98 -18.87 -2.11 4.85
CA MET A 98 -18.88 -0.70 5.25
C MET A 98 -17.83 -0.40 6.33
N ILE A 99 -17.68 -1.26 7.33
CA ILE A 99 -16.66 -1.11 8.38
C ILE A 99 -15.26 -1.22 7.76
N ILE A 100 -14.98 -2.27 7.00
CA ILE A 100 -13.68 -2.45 6.34
C ILE A 100 -13.40 -1.30 5.36
N GLY A 101 -14.40 -0.88 4.59
CA GLY A 101 -14.28 0.24 3.66
C GLY A 101 -13.91 1.56 4.36
N SER A 102 -14.57 1.87 5.48
CA SER A 102 -14.25 3.07 6.26
C SER A 102 -12.86 2.98 6.92
N GLN A 103 -12.47 1.81 7.45
CA GLN A 103 -11.14 1.59 8.01
C GLN A 103 -10.03 1.75 6.96
N LEU A 104 -10.22 1.22 5.75
CA LEU A 104 -9.29 1.40 4.64
C LEU A 104 -9.19 2.87 4.25
N PHE A 105 -10.32 3.57 4.11
CA PHE A 105 -10.31 5.00 3.79
C PHE A 105 -9.54 5.81 4.86
N LEU A 106 -9.80 5.55 6.14
CA LEU A 106 -9.09 6.18 7.26
C LEU A 106 -7.59 5.86 7.24
N ALA A 107 -7.20 4.62 7.00
CA ALA A 107 -5.79 4.22 6.88
C ALA A 107 -5.09 4.95 5.73
N GLY A 108 -5.76 5.10 4.59
CA GLY A 108 -5.27 5.89 3.45
C GLY A 108 -5.09 7.36 3.79
N PHE A 109 -6.09 7.95 4.44
CA PHE A 109 -6.06 9.35 4.86
C PHE A 109 -4.96 9.62 5.88
N LEU A 110 -4.82 8.78 6.90
CA LEU A 110 -3.73 8.86 7.87
C LEU A 110 -2.36 8.69 7.20
N GLY A 111 -2.23 7.73 6.29
CA GLY A 111 -1.01 7.54 5.51
C GLY A 111 -0.63 8.80 4.73
N GLU A 112 -1.61 9.49 4.14
CA GLU A 112 -1.41 10.70 3.35
C GLU A 112 -0.92 11.85 4.24
N LEU A 113 -1.52 12.01 5.42
CA LEU A 113 -1.07 13.00 6.42
C LEU A 113 0.35 12.73 6.90
N ILE A 114 0.67 11.47 7.23
CA ILE A 114 2.01 11.07 7.66
C ILE A 114 3.02 11.29 6.54
N SER A 115 2.68 10.90 5.30
CA SER A 115 3.57 11.10 4.15
C SER A 115 3.81 12.57 3.84
N ARG A 116 2.83 13.46 4.08
CA ARG A 116 2.99 14.90 3.88
C ARG A 116 3.92 15.54 4.90
N ASN A 117 3.95 15.01 6.12
CA ASN A 117 4.82 15.51 7.20
C ASN A 117 6.24 14.90 7.17
N SER A 118 6.55 14.05 6.19
CA SER A 118 7.88 13.44 6.08
C SER A 118 8.90 14.43 5.51
N SER A 119 9.98 14.68 6.26
CA SER A 119 11.13 15.49 5.85
C SER A 119 11.83 14.93 4.59
N GLU A 120 11.71 13.62 4.34
CA GLU A 120 12.35 12.94 3.21
C GLU A 120 11.55 13.01 1.90
N ARG A 121 10.35 13.61 1.89
CA ARG A 121 9.47 13.61 0.71
C ARG A 121 10.14 14.24 -0.53
N ASN A 122 10.98 15.25 -0.28
CA ASN A 122 11.67 16.06 -1.29
C ASN A 122 13.15 15.70 -1.46
N ILE A 123 13.59 14.50 -1.04
CA ILE A 123 14.93 14.02 -1.37
C ILE A 123 14.94 13.55 -2.82
N TYR A 124 15.80 14.15 -3.64
CA TYR A 124 16.05 13.79 -5.03
C TYR A 124 17.56 13.67 -5.27
N LEU A 125 17.92 12.87 -6.28
CA LEU A 125 19.30 12.77 -6.74
C LEU A 125 19.56 13.94 -7.70
N ILE A 126 20.64 14.69 -7.47
CA ILE A 126 21.10 15.74 -8.37
C ILE A 126 22.04 15.07 -9.38
N GLU A 127 21.67 15.09 -10.66
CA GLU A 127 22.48 14.48 -11.74
C GLU A 127 23.60 15.44 -12.20
N GLU A 128 23.32 16.74 -12.23
CA GLU A 128 24.26 17.78 -12.66
C GLU A 128 23.96 19.08 -11.90
N LYS A 129 25.01 19.80 -11.48
CA LYS A 129 24.90 21.15 -10.91
C LYS A 129 25.56 22.14 -11.88
N LEU A 130 24.84 23.19 -12.25
CA LEU A 130 25.37 24.28 -13.07
C LEU A 130 25.84 25.40 -12.14
N GLY A 131 27.16 25.57 -11.98
CA GLY A 131 27.84 26.82 -11.59
C GLY A 131 27.57 27.46 -10.21
N LEU A 132 26.71 26.90 -9.36
CA LEU A 132 26.31 27.53 -8.08
C LEU A 132 27.22 27.21 -6.87
N GLU A 133 28.42 26.68 -7.09
CA GLU A 133 29.33 26.32 -5.99
C GLU A 133 30.27 27.50 -5.59
N GLU A 134 30.52 28.48 -6.47
CA GLU A 134 31.44 29.59 -6.18
C GLU A 134 30.89 30.67 -5.23
N GLU A 135 29.58 30.92 -5.18
CA GLU A 135 29.02 32.02 -4.36
C GLU A 135 28.92 31.72 -2.86
N LEU A 136 28.85 30.45 -2.47
CA LEU A 136 28.69 30.05 -1.06
C LEU A 136 30.02 30.00 -0.29
N GLU A 137 31.15 29.98 -1.00
CA GLU A 137 32.48 30.06 -0.41
C GLU A 137 32.88 31.54 -0.16
N TYR A 138 32.49 32.47 -1.06
CA TYR A 138 32.76 33.91 -0.93
C TYR A 138 32.00 34.62 0.21
N SER A 139 30.86 34.09 0.65
CA SER A 139 30.11 34.65 1.80
C SER A 139 30.57 34.12 3.16
N ARG A 140 31.60 33.26 3.22
CA ARG A 140 32.18 32.73 4.45
C ARG A 140 33.58 33.27 4.77
N GLU A 141 34.14 34.13 3.92
CA GLU A 141 35.32 34.97 4.21
C GLU A 141 34.89 36.39 4.59
#